data_AF-A0A1B0CBE3-F1
#
_entry.id   AF-A0A1B0CBE3-F1
#
_cell.length_a   1.000
_cell.length_b   1.000
_cell.length_c   1.000
_cell.angle_alpha   90.00
_cell.angle_beta   90.00
_cell.angle_gamma   90.00
#
_symmetry.space_group_name_H-M   'P 1'
#
loop_
_entity.id
_entity.type
_entity.pdbx_description
1 polymer ?
#
loop_
_entity_poly.entity_id
_entity_poly.type
_entity_poly.pdbx_seq_one_letter_code
_entity_poly.pdbx_strand_id
1 'polypeptide(L)'
;MPHTTFDKIIMKNFPTNTLFEEHGDLLSMFTKFKEMKTKEQQATSEELAEHANKVMETLDEGIRSLDDLDAFFEYLHQVGASHRRIPNFKADYFW
;
A
#
# COMPACT_ATOMS: atom_id res chain seq x y z
N MET A 1 22.35 -9.44 3.13
CA MET A 1 22.79 -9.44 1.71
C MET A 1 22.49 -8.07 1.12
N PRO A 2 23.24 -7.54 0.15
CA PRO A 2 23.12 -6.12 -0.23
C PRO A 2 21.92 -5.90 -1.17
N HIS A 3 20.86 -5.31 -0.62
CA HIS A 3 19.60 -4.89 -1.27
C HIS A 3 19.74 -3.56 -2.04
N THR A 4 20.80 -3.36 -2.83
CA THR A 4 21.29 -1.99 -3.05
C THR A 4 20.92 -1.30 -4.37
N THR A 5 20.22 -1.95 -5.31
CA THR A 5 19.83 -1.29 -6.58
C THR A 5 18.45 -1.66 -7.11
N PHE A 6 18.03 -2.94 -7.02
CA PHE A 6 16.72 -3.37 -7.52
C PHE A 6 15.57 -2.81 -6.68
N ASP A 7 15.68 -2.91 -5.35
CA ASP A 7 14.71 -2.35 -4.40
C ASP A 7 14.58 -0.82 -4.54
N LYS A 8 15.67 -0.13 -4.93
CA LYS A 8 15.65 1.32 -5.19
C LYS A 8 14.96 1.69 -6.49
N ILE A 9 14.99 0.84 -7.51
CA ILE A 9 14.31 1.08 -8.80
C ILE A 9 12.82 0.82 -8.65
N ILE A 10 12.45 -0.23 -7.92
CA ILE A 10 11.05 -0.47 -7.55
C ILE A 10 10.56 0.70 -6.66
N MET A 11 11.32 1.09 -5.61
CA MET A 11 11.05 2.29 -4.77
C MET A 11 10.85 3.59 -5.57
N LYS A 12 11.65 3.83 -6.61
CA LYS A 12 11.55 5.04 -7.45
C LYS A 12 10.30 5.10 -8.32
N ASN A 13 9.71 3.96 -8.64
CA ASN A 13 8.54 3.87 -9.52
C ASN A 13 7.26 3.44 -8.76
N PHE A 14 7.25 3.49 -7.42
CA PHE A 14 6.03 3.17 -6.67
C PHE A 14 4.92 4.16 -6.99
N PRO A 15 3.69 3.68 -7.19
CA PRO A 15 2.51 4.53 -7.36
C PRO A 15 2.13 5.30 -6.09
N THR A 16 2.79 5.08 -4.95
CA THR A 16 2.52 5.83 -3.72
C THR A 16 2.87 7.31 -3.83
N ASN A 17 3.89 7.66 -4.63
CA ASN A 17 4.22 9.06 -4.90
C ASN A 17 3.05 9.77 -5.59
N THR A 18 2.40 9.14 -6.57
CA THR A 18 1.26 9.74 -7.27
C THR A 18 -0.03 9.67 -6.46
N LEU A 19 -0.23 8.62 -5.66
CA LEU A 19 -1.45 8.42 -4.88
C LEU A 19 -1.78 9.61 -3.98
N PHE A 20 -0.82 10.06 -3.16
CA PHE A 20 -1.06 11.17 -2.24
C PHE A 20 -0.95 12.55 -2.90
N GLU A 21 -0.39 12.63 -4.10
CA GLU A 21 -0.44 13.85 -4.92
C GLU A 21 -1.85 14.06 -5.51
N GLU A 22 -2.48 12.99 -5.98
CA GLU A 22 -3.82 13.03 -6.59
C GLU A 22 -4.93 12.98 -5.54
N HIS A 23 -4.69 12.29 -4.42
CA HIS A 23 -5.67 12.02 -3.36
C HIS A 23 -5.07 12.29 -1.96
N GLY A 24 -4.62 13.53 -1.74
CA GLY A 24 -3.96 13.93 -0.49
C GLY A 24 -4.85 13.82 0.77
N ASP A 25 -6.16 13.75 0.62
CA ASP A 25 -7.11 13.51 1.71
C ASP A 25 -6.97 12.10 2.33
N LEU A 26 -6.56 11.10 1.52
CA LEU A 26 -6.30 9.74 1.99
C LEU A 26 -5.21 9.69 3.05
N LEU A 27 -4.24 10.61 3.00
CA LEU A 27 -3.11 10.68 3.93
C LEU A 27 -3.59 10.78 5.40
N SER A 28 -4.77 11.37 5.64
CA SER A 28 -5.38 11.48 6.96
C SER A 28 -5.72 10.14 7.62
N MET A 29 -5.84 9.06 6.84
CA MET A 29 -6.12 7.70 7.31
C MET A 29 -4.86 6.98 7.83
N PHE A 30 -3.67 7.50 7.53
CA PHE A 30 -2.39 6.84 7.83
C PHE A 30 -1.70 7.45 9.05
N THR A 31 -2.08 6.99 10.25
CA THR A 31 -1.62 7.57 11.52
C THR A 31 -0.10 7.72 11.67
N LYS A 32 0.69 6.82 11.08
CA LYS A 32 2.15 6.81 11.17
C LYS A 32 2.85 7.85 10.29
N PHE A 33 2.26 8.23 9.15
CA PHE A 33 2.90 9.11 8.16
C PHE A 33 1.97 10.20 7.62
N LYS A 34 0.86 10.48 8.31
CA LYS A 34 -0.15 11.46 7.90
C LYS A 34 0.37 12.90 7.66
N GLU A 35 1.54 13.23 8.19
CA GLU A 35 2.15 14.56 8.05
C GLU A 35 3.10 14.66 6.85
N MET A 36 3.34 13.56 6.12
CA MET A 36 4.23 13.51 4.95
C MET A 36 3.50 14.01 3.71
N LYS A 37 3.32 15.33 3.65
CA LYS A 37 2.48 16.02 2.67
C LYS A 37 3.22 16.35 1.38
N THR A 38 4.55 16.25 1.35
CA THR A 38 5.36 16.53 0.16
C THR A 38 6.01 15.26 -0.39
N LYS A 39 6.31 15.28 -1.69
CA LYS A 39 7.01 14.18 -2.39
C LYS A 39 8.32 13.83 -1.72
N GLU A 40 9.07 14.84 -1.30
CA GLU A 40 10.38 14.67 -0.68
C GLU A 40 10.26 13.95 0.66
N GLN A 41 9.25 14.29 1.47
CA GLN A 41 9.00 13.63 2.76
C GLN A 41 8.58 12.16 2.55
N GLN A 42 7.69 11.92 1.58
CA GLN A 42 7.22 10.57 1.24
C GLN A 42 8.36 9.70 0.70
N ALA A 43 9.20 10.24 -0.18
CA ALA A 43 10.32 9.51 -0.79
C ALA A 43 11.38 9.04 0.23
N THR A 44 11.49 9.74 1.36
CA THR A 44 12.43 9.37 2.44
C THR A 44 11.79 8.61 3.60
N SER A 45 10.49 8.34 3.54
CA SER A 45 9.79 7.69 4.65
C SER A 45 9.96 6.18 4.63
N GLU A 46 10.53 5.67 5.72
CA GLU A 46 10.64 4.23 5.95
C GLU A 46 9.26 3.60 6.19
N GLU A 47 8.38 4.25 6.97
CA GLU A 47 7.05 3.73 7.26
C GLU A 47 6.14 3.64 6.02
N LEU A 48 6.24 4.63 5.12
CA LEU A 48 5.52 4.59 3.86
C LEU A 48 6.08 3.50 2.95
N ALA A 49 7.41 3.35 2.88
CA ALA A 49 8.05 2.30 2.11
C ALA A 49 7.65 0.90 2.61
N GLU A 50 7.66 0.67 3.92
CA GLU A 50 7.20 -0.57 4.55
C GLU A 50 5.73 -0.85 4.23
N HIS A 51 4.87 0.17 4.30
CA HIS A 51 3.45 0.00 3.98
C HIS A 51 3.25 -0.36 2.51
N ALA A 52 3.96 0.33 1.60
CA ALA A 52 3.91 0.07 0.17
C ALA A 52 4.37 -1.36 -0.15
N ASN A 53 5.45 -1.83 0.48
CA ASN A 53 5.92 -3.21 0.33
C ASN A 53 4.85 -4.22 0.76
N LYS A 54 4.18 -3.99 1.88
CA LYS A 54 3.11 -4.87 2.36
C LYS A 54 1.92 -4.91 1.40
N VAL A 55 1.55 -3.78 0.78
CA VAL A 55 0.52 -3.74 -0.26
C VAL A 55 0.94 -4.60 -1.46
N MET A 56 2.18 -4.46 -1.92
CA MET A 56 2.68 -5.25 -3.06
C MET A 56 2.74 -6.75 -2.75
N GLU A 57 3.23 -7.14 -1.57
CA GLU A 57 3.21 -8.54 -1.11
C GLU A 57 1.79 -9.10 -1.08
N THR A 58 0.82 -8.28 -0.67
CA THR A 58 -0.60 -8.67 -0.64
C THR A 58 -1.15 -8.88 -2.05
N LEU A 59 -0.81 -8.01 -3.00
CA LEU A 59 -1.22 -8.17 -4.40
C LEU A 59 -0.58 -9.42 -5.03
N ASP A 60 0.70 -9.64 -4.76
CA ASP A 60 1.45 -10.80 -5.22
C ASP A 60 0.83 -12.12 -4.72
N GLU A 61 0.45 -12.20 -3.44
CA GLU A 61 -0.20 -13.36 -2.86
C GLU A 61 -1.60 -13.59 -3.46
N GLY A 62 -2.35 -12.51 -3.68
CA GLY A 62 -3.62 -12.57 -4.42
C GLY A 62 -3.45 -13.12 -5.83
N ILE A 63 -2.41 -12.73 -6.56
CA ILE A 63 -2.13 -13.23 -7.92
C ILE A 63 -1.74 -14.72 -7.88
N ARG A 64 -0.90 -15.12 -6.91
CA ARG A 64 -0.44 -16.51 -6.77
C ARG A 64 -1.57 -17.48 -6.43
N SER A 65 -2.59 -17.02 -5.70
CA SER A 65 -3.74 -17.84 -5.32
C SER A 65 -4.84 -17.92 -6.39
N LEU A 66 -4.67 -17.33 -7.58
CA LEU A 66 -5.71 -17.35 -8.62
C LEU A 66 -6.00 -18.76 -9.19
N ASP A 67 -5.13 -19.73 -8.96
CA ASP A 67 -5.35 -21.14 -9.31
C ASP A 67 -6.30 -21.85 -8.34
N ASP A 68 -6.49 -21.32 -7.12
CA ASP A 68 -7.45 -21.74 -6.12
C ASP A 68 -8.34 -20.55 -5.69
N LEU A 69 -9.50 -20.44 -6.33
CA LEU A 69 -10.41 -19.32 -6.08
C LEU A 69 -10.93 -19.25 -4.63
N ASP A 70 -11.03 -20.39 -3.93
CA ASP A 70 -11.47 -20.39 -2.53
C ASP A 70 -10.39 -19.74 -1.66
N ALA A 71 -9.12 -20.09 -1.88
CA ALA A 71 -7.97 -19.46 -1.20
C ALA A 71 -7.86 -17.96 -1.53
N PHE A 72 -8.05 -17.59 -2.81
CA PHE A 72 -8.07 -16.19 -3.23
C PHE A 72 -9.14 -15.36 -2.50
N PHE A 73 -10.39 -15.85 -2.44
CA PHE A 73 -11.47 -15.14 -1.78
C PHE A 73 -11.31 -15.09 -0.26
N GLU A 74 -10.80 -16.15 0.37
CA GLU A 74 -10.47 -16.13 1.79
C GLU A 74 -9.44 -15.03 2.11
N TYR A 75 -8.37 -14.97 1.31
CA TYR A 75 -7.34 -13.95 1.46
C TYR A 75 -7.87 -12.53 1.23
N LEU A 76 -8.65 -12.32 0.16
CA LEU A 76 -9.27 -11.02 -0.13
C LEU A 76 -10.21 -10.56 0.97
N HIS A 77 -11.01 -11.46 1.55
CA HIS A 77 -11.88 -11.15 2.68
C HIS A 77 -11.08 -10.76 3.93
N GLN A 78 -9.96 -11.43 4.22
CA GLN A 78 -9.08 -11.08 5.32
C GLN A 78 -8.51 -9.67 5.17
N VAL A 79 -8.00 -9.33 3.98
CA VAL A 79 -7.47 -8.00 3.65
C VAL A 79 -8.58 -6.95 3.75
N GLY A 80 -9.75 -7.18 3.16
CA GLY A 80 -10.89 -6.27 3.23
C GLY A 80 -11.39 -6.03 4.66
N ALA A 81 -11.43 -7.09 5.48
CA ALA A 81 -11.82 -6.99 6.88
C ALA A 81 -10.86 -6.10 7.71
N SER A 82 -9.57 -6.10 7.35
CA SER A 82 -8.58 -5.22 8.01
C SER A 82 -8.81 -3.74 7.69
N HIS A 83 -9.20 -3.41 6.45
CA HIS A 83 -9.45 -2.03 6.02
C HIS A 83 -10.78 -1.46 6.54
N ARG A 84 -11.82 -2.29 6.67
CA ARG A 84 -13.12 -1.88 7.25
C ARG A 84 -13.03 -1.40 8.70
N ARG A 85 -11.94 -1.72 9.40
CA ARG A 85 -11.71 -1.29 10.80
C ARG A 85 -11.09 0.11 10.90
N ILE A 86 -10.65 0.69 9.78
CA ILE A 86 -10.03 2.02 9.74
C ILE A 86 -11.13 3.10 9.84
N PRO A 87 -11.00 4.07 10.76
CA PRO A 87 -11.95 5.19 10.81
C PRO A 87 -12.08 5.91 9.47
N ASN A 88 -13.30 6.31 9.10
CA ASN A 88 -13.61 6.99 7.84
C ASN A 88 -13.32 6.18 6.57
N PHE A 89 -13.14 4.86 6.68
CA PHE A 89 -13.03 3.97 5.54
C PHE A 89 -14.24 4.08 4.60
N LYS A 90 -13.98 4.10 3.29
CA LYS A 90 -14.98 4.00 2.22
C LYS A 90 -14.48 3.00 1.18
N ALA A 91 -15.38 2.15 0.69
CA ALA A 91 -15.04 1.17 -0.34
C ALA A 91 -14.58 1.84 -1.65
N ASP A 92 -15.12 3.02 -1.95
CA ASP A 92 -14.80 3.83 -3.13
C ASP A 92 -13.32 4.27 -3.21
N TYR A 93 -12.53 4.08 -2.14
CA TYR A 93 -11.08 4.31 -2.16
C TYR A 93 -10.28 3.19 -2.82
N PHE A 94 -10.92 2.08 -3.22
CA PHE A 94 -10.31 1.01 -4.01
C PHE A 94 -10.85 1.09 -5.45
N TRP A 95 -10.22 1.93 -6.29
CA TRP A 95 -10.56 2.12 -7.71
C TRP A 95 -9.71 1.25 -8.64
#